data_AF-A0A9P8ZWT1-F1
#
_entry.id   AF-A0A9P8ZWT1-F1
#
_cell.length_a   1.000
_cell.length_b   1.000
_cell.length_c   1.000
_cell.angle_alpha   90.00
_cell.angle_beta   90.00
_cell.angle_gamma   90.00
#
_symmetry.space_group_name_H-M   'P 1'
#
loop_
_entity.id
_entity.type
_entity.pdbx_description
1 polymer ?
#
loop_
_entity_poly.entity_id
_entity_poly.type
_entity_poly.pdbx_seq_one_letter_code
_entity_poly.pdbx_strand_id
1 'polypeptide(L)'
;MSGSTDPTPSTSSAAEANRNKGQGFRNHYGAIVIGRKYSTKKYCDFCDKDGHRRAECEEFETKKIADLEAKKAKYEARKAEYMARLAQTQCYNCKKLGHLARDCSAPKATKKCLAPTSQVPVKNSRT
;
A
#
# COMPACT_ATOMS: atom_id res chain seq x y z
N MET A 1 56.06 29.30 27.64
CA MET A 1 55.13 30.16 26.86
C MET A 1 54.48 29.25 25.83
N SER A 2 53.37 28.59 26.17
CA SER A 2 51.99 29.05 26.00
C SER A 2 51.59 29.22 24.53
N GLY A 3 50.75 28.32 24.01
CA GLY A 3 50.11 28.51 22.71
C GLY A 3 49.49 27.25 22.07
N SER A 4 48.69 26.47 22.81
CA SER A 4 47.75 25.52 22.23
C SER A 4 46.41 26.23 22.03
N THR A 5 45.92 26.31 20.79
CA THR A 5 44.52 26.65 20.51
C THR A 5 44.01 25.78 19.37
N ASP A 6 43.48 24.63 19.74
CA ASP A 6 42.53 23.87 18.94
C ASP A 6 41.18 24.61 18.83
N PRO A 7 40.36 24.28 17.83
CA PRO A 7 39.18 25.04 17.44
C PRO A 7 38.04 24.94 18.47
N THR A 8 37.42 26.08 18.76
CA THR A 8 36.15 26.13 19.50
C THR A 8 34.98 25.78 18.57
N PRO A 9 34.19 24.71 18.82
CA PRO A 9 32.82 24.65 18.31
C PRO A 9 31.97 25.59 19.17
N SER A 10 31.44 26.64 18.55
CA SER A 10 30.50 27.55 19.20
C SER A 10 29.19 26.82 19.51
N THR A 11 29.09 26.33 20.75
CA THR A 11 27.84 25.95 21.38
C THR A 11 27.14 27.22 21.88
N SER A 12 26.01 27.58 21.27
CA SER A 12 24.93 28.39 21.89
C SER A 12 23.79 28.46 20.88
N SER A 13 22.79 27.59 21.06
CA SER A 13 21.50 27.97 21.66
C SER A 13 20.56 28.65 20.68
N ALA A 14 19.89 27.83 19.87
CA ALA A 14 18.56 28.13 19.35
C ALA A 14 17.74 26.84 19.32
N ALA A 15 17.72 26.12 20.44
CA ALA A 15 16.60 25.24 20.77
C ALA A 15 15.43 26.13 21.22
N GLU A 16 15.00 27.03 20.32
CA GLU A 16 13.86 27.90 20.53
C GLU A 16 12.63 27.01 20.45
N ALA A 17 12.00 26.83 21.61
CA ALA A 17 10.80 26.05 21.82
C ALA A 17 9.74 26.29 20.73
N ASN A 18 9.48 25.28 19.89
CA ASN A 18 8.21 25.22 19.16
C ASN A 18 7.15 24.56 20.05
N ARG A 19 6.87 25.24 21.17
CA ARG A 19 5.69 25.00 22.00
C ARG A 19 4.65 26.01 21.53
N ASN A 20 3.76 25.61 20.62
CA ASN A 20 2.42 26.19 20.68
C ASN A 20 1.33 25.17 20.32
N LYS A 21 0.46 25.01 21.31
CA LYS A 21 -0.78 24.24 21.29
C LYS A 21 -1.71 24.88 20.25
N GLY A 22 -2.18 24.08 19.32
CA GLY A 22 -3.27 24.44 18.43
C GLY A 22 -3.96 23.18 17.96
N GLN A 23 -4.94 22.73 18.73
CA GLN A 23 -5.86 21.67 18.32
C GLN A 23 -6.53 22.09 17.02
N GLY A 24 -6.12 21.51 15.90
CA GLY A 24 -6.73 21.71 14.59
C GLY A 24 -6.99 20.35 13.97
N PHE A 25 -8.24 19.92 13.98
CA PHE A 25 -8.68 18.74 13.24
C PHE A 25 -8.46 19.00 11.74
N ARG A 26 -7.44 18.35 11.17
CA ARG A 26 -7.11 18.44 9.74
C ARG A 26 -7.98 17.44 8.98
N ASN A 27 -9.18 17.86 8.59
CA ASN A 27 -10.03 17.09 7.69
C ASN A 27 -9.54 17.25 6.25
N HIS A 28 -9.48 16.13 5.52
CA HIS A 28 -9.05 16.02 4.11
C HIS A 28 -10.13 16.49 3.10
N TYR A 29 -11.36 16.79 3.55
CA TYR A 29 -12.44 17.30 2.70
C TYR A 29 -12.90 18.67 3.19
N GLY A 30 -12.90 19.64 2.27
CA GLY A 30 -12.94 21.08 2.54
C GLY A 30 -14.16 21.60 3.29
N ALA A 31 -13.92 22.67 4.06
CA ALA A 31 -14.95 23.59 4.55
C ALA A 31 -14.48 25.03 4.27
N ILE A 32 -15.37 25.83 3.72
CA ILE A 32 -15.18 27.25 3.37
C ILE A 32 -15.03 28.05 4.68
N VAL A 33 -13.90 28.74 4.86
CA VAL A 33 -13.72 29.70 5.96
C VAL A 33 -13.44 31.07 5.36
N ILE A 34 -14.44 31.95 5.43
CA ILE A 34 -14.33 33.35 5.02
C ILE A 34 -13.32 34.04 5.96
N GLY A 35 -12.27 34.65 5.39
CA GLY A 35 -11.52 35.73 6.04
C GLY A 35 -10.38 35.37 7.01
N ARG A 36 -9.73 34.20 6.91
CA ARG A 36 -8.42 33.99 7.57
C ARG A 36 -7.32 34.05 6.54
N LYS A 37 -6.40 35.02 6.68
CA LYS A 37 -5.18 35.13 5.87
C LYS A 37 -4.45 33.78 5.92
N TYR A 38 -4.55 33.01 4.85
CA TYR A 38 -3.92 31.69 4.76
C TYR A 38 -2.41 31.91 4.87
N SER A 39 -1.79 31.38 5.92
CA SER A 39 -0.33 31.32 6.03
C SER A 39 0.20 30.67 4.75
N THR A 40 0.88 31.43 3.91
CA THR A 40 1.46 30.96 2.65
C THR A 40 2.74 30.16 2.85
N LYS A 41 3.17 29.98 4.11
CA LYS A 41 4.38 29.23 4.47
C LYS A 41 4.11 27.73 4.33
N LYS A 42 4.62 27.13 3.24
CA LYS A 42 4.65 25.67 3.07
C LYS A 42 5.63 25.08 4.09
N TYR A 43 5.23 24.02 4.78
CA TYR A 43 6.11 23.23 5.64
C TYR A 43 5.89 21.73 5.42
N CYS A 44 6.96 20.96 5.57
CA CYS A 44 6.95 19.52 5.42
C CYS A 44 6.74 18.87 6.79
N ASP A 45 5.69 18.06 6.93
CA ASP A 45 5.33 17.32 8.14
C ASP A 45 6.06 15.97 8.26
N PHE A 46 7.04 15.71 7.39
CA PHE A 46 7.89 14.52 7.45
C PHE A 46 9.30 14.85 7.97
N CYS A 47 9.91 15.92 7.47
CA CYS A 47 11.25 16.35 7.86
C CYS A 47 11.27 17.63 8.72
N ASP A 48 10.08 18.14 9.11
CA ASP A 48 9.87 19.33 9.94
C ASP A 48 10.54 20.63 9.44
N LYS A 49 10.89 20.69 8.15
CA LYS A 49 11.49 21.88 7.49
C LYS A 49 10.42 22.68 6.73
N ASP A 50 10.55 24.00 6.78
CA ASP A 50 9.76 24.94 5.97
C ASP A 50 10.23 24.96 4.49
N GLY A 51 9.47 25.60 3.60
CA GLY A 51 9.84 25.87 2.21
C GLY A 51 9.31 24.85 1.18
N HIS A 52 8.86 23.68 1.64
CA HIS A 52 8.30 22.63 0.78
C HIS A 52 7.18 21.88 1.50
N ARG A 53 6.48 20.97 0.80
CA ARG A 53 5.52 20.02 1.39
C ARG A 53 6.08 18.61 1.28
N ARG A 54 5.49 17.63 1.97
CA ARG A 54 5.90 16.21 1.91
C ARG A 54 6.05 15.65 0.48
N ALA A 55 5.21 16.11 -0.46
CA ALA A 55 5.28 15.71 -1.87
C ALA A 55 6.54 16.23 -2.60
N GLU A 56 7.14 17.30 -2.09
CA GLU A 56 8.33 17.97 -2.63
C GLU A 56 9.56 17.67 -1.73
N CYS A 57 9.48 16.65 -0.86
CA CYS A 57 10.53 16.31 0.11
C CYS A 57 11.42 15.18 -0.41
N GLU A 58 12.69 15.47 -0.70
CA GLU A 58 13.66 14.49 -1.21
C GLU A 58 13.93 13.35 -0.20
N GLU A 59 13.97 13.67 1.10
CA GLU A 59 14.09 12.68 2.18
C GLU A 59 12.88 11.72 2.22
N PHE A 60 11.68 12.22 1.93
CA PHE A 60 10.49 11.38 1.86
C PHE A 60 10.48 10.49 0.61
N GLU A 61 10.89 11.03 -0.54
CA GLU A 61 10.88 10.28 -1.80
C GLU A 61 11.90 9.14 -1.79
N THR A 62 13.10 9.36 -1.23
CA THR A 62 14.11 8.29 -1.06
C THR A 62 13.60 7.15 -0.18
N LYS A 63 12.99 7.46 0.97
CA LYS A 63 12.37 6.44 1.85
C LYS A 63 11.23 5.68 1.16
N LYS A 64 10.39 6.40 0.41
CA LYS A 64 9.28 5.81 -0.35
C LYS A 64 9.79 4.87 -1.44
N ILE A 65 10.86 5.21 -2.15
CA ILE A 65 11.49 4.34 -3.15
C ILE A 65 11.98 3.05 -2.47
N ALA A 66 12.72 3.15 -1.37
CA ALA A 66 13.21 1.99 -0.64
C ALA A 66 12.06 1.06 -0.17
N ASP A 67 10.96 1.63 0.36
CA ASP A 67 9.79 0.87 0.77
C ASP A 67 9.10 0.18 -0.41
N LEU A 68 9.02 0.84 -1.57
CA LEU A 68 8.45 0.28 -2.80
C LEU A 68 9.34 -0.84 -3.36
N GLU A 69 10.65 -0.69 -3.33
CA GLU A 69 11.60 -1.72 -3.76
C GLU A 69 11.53 -2.95 -2.85
N ALA A 70 11.48 -2.76 -1.53
CA ALA A 70 11.30 -3.85 -0.58
C ALA A 70 9.97 -4.60 -0.81
N LYS A 71 8.88 -3.88 -1.09
CA LYS A 71 7.58 -4.47 -1.45
C LYS A 71 7.65 -5.24 -2.76
N LYS A 72 8.32 -4.69 -3.78
CA LYS A 72 8.52 -5.34 -5.08
C LYS A 72 9.32 -6.64 -4.94
N ALA A 73 10.41 -6.62 -4.17
CA ALA A 73 11.21 -7.81 -3.91
C ALA A 73 10.38 -8.94 -3.27
N LYS A 74 9.55 -8.62 -2.27
CA LYS A 74 8.63 -9.59 -1.64
C LYS A 74 7.59 -10.14 -2.61
N TYR A 75 7.03 -9.29 -3.48
CA TYR A 75 6.07 -9.73 -4.50
C TYR A 75 6.71 -10.67 -5.51
N GLU A 76 7.90 -10.35 -6.02
CA GLU A 76 8.60 -11.17 -7.00
C GLU A 76 9.02 -12.52 -6.41
N ALA A 77 9.48 -12.57 -5.16
CA ALA A 77 9.77 -13.84 -4.48
C ALA A 77 8.51 -14.73 -4.39
N ARG A 78 7.40 -14.20 -3.89
CA ARG A 78 6.11 -14.93 -3.81
C ARG A 78 5.60 -15.34 -5.20
N LYS A 79 5.80 -14.49 -6.21
CA LYS A 79 5.39 -14.76 -7.58
C LYS A 79 6.22 -15.88 -8.20
N ALA A 80 7.53 -15.91 -7.95
CA ALA A 80 8.41 -16.99 -8.39
C ALA A 80 7.97 -18.34 -7.79
N GLU A 81 7.68 -18.39 -6.49
CA GLU A 81 7.14 -19.58 -5.83
C GLU A 81 5.79 -20.01 -6.42
N TYR A 82 4.88 -19.05 -6.66
CA TYR A 82 3.60 -19.33 -7.29
C TYR A 82 3.77 -19.92 -8.71
N MET A 83 4.65 -19.34 -9.52
CA MET A 83 4.90 -19.81 -10.88
C MET A 83 5.59 -21.18 -10.90
N ALA A 84 6.53 -21.44 -9.99
CA ALA A 84 7.13 -22.76 -9.83
C ALA A 84 6.10 -23.83 -9.47
N ARG A 85 5.20 -23.52 -8.52
CA ARG A 85 4.08 -24.42 -8.17
C ARG A 85 3.11 -24.59 -9.34
N LEU A 86 2.78 -23.51 -10.05
CA LEU A 86 1.85 -23.54 -11.17
C LEU A 86 2.42 -24.36 -12.35
N ALA A 87 3.72 -24.28 -12.61
CA ALA A 87 4.41 -25.07 -13.65
C ALA A 87 4.23 -26.59 -13.46
N GLN A 88 4.15 -27.06 -12.21
CA GLN A 88 3.91 -28.46 -11.86
C GLN A 88 2.43 -28.79 -11.64
N THR A 89 1.55 -27.79 -11.67
CA THR A 89 0.12 -27.99 -11.42
C THR A 89 -0.57 -28.55 -12.66
N GLN A 90 -1.25 -29.69 -12.51
CA GLN A 90 -2.07 -30.27 -13.56
C GLN A 90 -3.44 -29.61 -13.65
N CYS A 91 -3.81 -29.16 -14.84
CA CYS A 91 -5.12 -28.63 -15.15
C CYS A 91 -6.20 -29.72 -15.02
N TYR A 92 -7.23 -29.47 -14.21
CA TYR A 92 -8.32 -30.42 -14.02
C TYR A 92 -9.20 -30.64 -15.26
N ASN A 93 -9.18 -29.70 -16.22
CA ASN A 93 -9.95 -29.78 -17.47
C ASN A 93 -9.22 -30.60 -18.55
N CYS A 94 -8.04 -30.14 -18.98
CA CYS A 94 -7.32 -30.72 -20.11
C CYS A 94 -6.12 -31.62 -19.74
N LYS A 95 -5.84 -31.79 -18.44
CA LYS A 95 -4.76 -32.63 -17.90
C LYS A 95 -3.32 -32.19 -18.26
N LYS A 96 -3.16 -31.03 -18.89
CA LYS A 96 -1.84 -30.41 -19.14
C LYS A 96 -1.34 -29.67 -17.90
N LEU A 97 -0.02 -29.53 -17.76
CA LEU A 97 0.61 -28.80 -16.66
C LEU A 97 0.64 -27.27 -16.92
N GLY A 98 1.01 -26.49 -15.91
CA GLY A 98 1.32 -25.06 -16.07
C GLY A 98 0.14 -24.09 -15.87
N HIS A 99 -1.06 -24.58 -15.61
CA HIS A 99 -2.24 -23.74 -15.38
C HIS A 99 -3.34 -24.48 -14.62
N LEU A 100 -4.27 -23.71 -14.04
CA LEU A 100 -5.47 -24.24 -13.39
C LEU A 100 -6.63 -24.33 -14.38
N ALA A 101 -7.66 -25.13 -14.06
CA ALA A 101 -8.86 -25.25 -14.91
C ALA A 101 -9.61 -23.92 -15.14
N ARG A 102 -9.40 -22.92 -14.27
CA ARG A 102 -9.96 -21.56 -14.38
C ARG A 102 -9.31 -20.76 -15.51
N ASP A 103 -8.03 -21.03 -15.78
CA ASP A 103 -7.21 -20.36 -16.79
C ASP A 103 -7.02 -21.25 -18.05
N CYS A 104 -7.82 -22.32 -18.16
CA CYS A 104 -7.70 -23.27 -19.26
C CYS A 104 -8.36 -22.71 -20.53
N SER A 105 -7.59 -22.56 -21.60
CA SER A 105 -8.09 -22.12 -22.91
C SER A 105 -8.91 -23.18 -23.65
N ALA A 106 -8.87 -24.44 -23.20
CA ALA A 106 -9.70 -25.49 -23.77
C ALA A 106 -11.17 -25.31 -23.38
N PRO A 107 -12.13 -25.72 -24.21
CA PRO A 107 -13.54 -25.72 -23.83
C PRO A 107 -13.70 -26.47 -22.51
N LYS A 108 -14.50 -25.92 -21.60
CA LYS A 108 -14.76 -26.56 -20.31
C LYS A 108 -15.42 -27.90 -20.60
N ALA A 109 -14.84 -28.98 -20.08
CA ALA A 109 -15.53 -30.25 -20.00
C ALA A 109 -16.75 -30.00 -19.10
N THR A 110 -17.89 -29.75 -19.71
CA THR A 110 -19.16 -29.69 -19.02
C THR A 110 -19.38 -31.08 -18.44
N LYS A 111 -18.99 -31.25 -17.18
CA LYS A 111 -19.77 -32.07 -16.27
C LYS A 111 -21.14 -31.41 -16.41
N LYS A 112 -22.07 -32.01 -17.17
CA LYS A 112 -23.47 -31.58 -17.09
C LYS A 112 -23.68 -31.49 -15.59
N CYS A 113 -24.08 -30.31 -15.09
CA CYS A 113 -24.81 -30.32 -13.82
C CYS A 113 -25.78 -31.45 -14.03
N LEU A 114 -25.65 -32.55 -13.27
CA LEU A 114 -26.70 -33.55 -13.27
C LEU A 114 -27.92 -32.69 -12.98
N ALA A 115 -28.73 -32.50 -14.01
CA ALA A 115 -30.00 -31.85 -13.84
C ALA A 115 -30.63 -32.61 -12.67
N PRO A 116 -31.26 -31.93 -11.69
CA PRO A 116 -32.05 -32.67 -10.71
C PRO A 116 -33.02 -33.53 -11.53
N THR A 117 -32.72 -34.83 -11.62
CA THR A 117 -33.50 -35.75 -12.43
C THR A 117 -34.86 -35.78 -11.79
N SER A 118 -35.86 -35.47 -12.61
CA SER A 118 -37.28 -35.72 -12.37
C SER A 118 -37.84 -35.15 -11.07
N GLN A 119 -38.71 -34.15 -11.24
CA GLN A 119 -39.97 -34.02 -10.52
C GLN A 119 -40.31 -35.27 -9.68
N VAL A 120 -40.00 -35.25 -8.39
CA VAL A 120 -40.59 -36.19 -7.45
C VAL A 120 -42.06 -35.77 -7.32
N PRO A 121 -43.06 -36.61 -7.64
CA PRO A 121 -44.44 -36.24 -7.45
C PRO A 121 -44.70 -36.09 -5.94
N VAL A 122 -44.84 -34.84 -5.50
CA VAL A 122 -45.22 -34.50 -4.13
C VAL A 122 -46.67 -34.93 -3.93
N LYS A 123 -46.90 -36.15 -3.44
CA LYS A 123 -48.24 -36.60 -3.03
C LYS A 123 -48.60 -35.88 -1.73
N ASN A 124 -49.27 -34.75 -1.85
CA ASN A 124 -49.77 -33.98 -0.72
C ASN A 124 -51.07 -34.61 -0.21
N SER A 125 -50.98 -35.60 0.68
CA SER A 125 -52.15 -36.14 1.40
C SER A 125 -52.38 -35.32 2.66
N ARG A 126 -53.18 -34.26 2.53
CA ARG A 126 -53.74 -33.54 3.67
C ARG A 126 -55.06 -34.23 4.03
N THR A 127 -55.06 -35.00 5.11
CA THR A 127 -56.27 -35.31 5.90
C THR A 127 -56.30 -34.37 7.08
#